data_AF-A0A0G0XL36-F1
#
_entry.id   AF-A0A0G0XL36-F1
#
_cell.length_a   1.000
_cell.length_b   1.000
_cell.length_c   1.000
_cell.angle_alpha   90.00
_cell.angle_beta   90.00
_cell.angle_gamma   90.00
#
_symmetry.space_group_name_H-M   'P 1'
#
loop_
_entity.id
_entity.type
_entity.pdbx_description
1 polymer ?
#
loop_
_entity_poly.entity_id
_entity_poly.type
_entity_poly.pdbx_seq_one_letter_code
_entity_poly.pdbx_strand_id
1 'polypeptide(L)'
;MTKTTKRITFYSAVTVFLALSYVISLYAQGYRYNFSERRFVRTGAIYLKVNTDADVFLNNKLIGRTTFLGNSYLINNLLPGLYDIRLSKNDFYQWQKKISVEEGLVNEFSRILLLSNNKENAELLKEEITKLLYPKIAVPKVTLLPTGTIKPSVSPEPVKIGRFFIKNKTLYKNLEPKAEKISRGKMK
;
A
#
# COMPACT_ATOMS: atom_id res chain seq x y z
N MET A 1 -31.20 -56.60 23.68
CA MET A 1 -31.30 -55.12 23.62
C MET A 1 -32.73 -54.68 23.86
N THR A 2 -33.00 -53.99 24.96
CA THR A 2 -34.31 -53.39 25.25
C THR A 2 -34.55 -52.17 24.35
N LYS A 3 -35.82 -51.84 24.08
CA LYS A 3 -36.22 -50.72 23.20
C LYS A 3 -35.62 -49.37 23.68
N THR A 4 -35.35 -49.23 24.96
CA THR A 4 -34.74 -48.06 25.61
C THR A 4 -33.26 -47.92 25.28
N THR A 5 -32.46 -48.99 25.36
CA THR A 5 -31.02 -48.96 25.02
C THR A 5 -30.81 -48.52 23.56
N LYS A 6 -31.62 -49.02 22.63
CA LYS A 6 -31.55 -48.63 21.21
C LYS A 6 -31.82 -47.13 21.00
N ARG A 7 -32.80 -46.58 21.73
CA ARG A 7 -33.14 -45.14 21.68
C ARG A 7 -32.02 -44.28 22.26
N ILE A 8 -31.41 -44.68 23.38
CA ILE A 8 -30.30 -43.94 24.00
C ILE A 8 -29.10 -43.88 23.06
N THR A 9 -28.67 -45.03 22.51
CA THR A 9 -27.53 -45.06 21.58
C THR A 9 -27.81 -44.22 20.31
N PHE A 10 -29.05 -44.24 19.81
CA PHE A 10 -29.44 -43.42 18.68
C PHE A 10 -29.35 -41.92 18.99
N TYR A 11 -29.98 -41.47 20.07
CA TYR A 11 -29.95 -40.06 20.45
C TYR A 11 -28.54 -39.58 20.83
N SER A 12 -27.74 -40.40 21.52
CA SER A 12 -26.35 -40.04 21.83
C SER A 12 -25.53 -39.88 20.56
N ALA A 13 -25.68 -40.77 19.58
CA ALA A 13 -24.99 -40.65 18.30
C ALA A 13 -25.42 -39.39 17.54
N VAL A 14 -26.72 -39.07 17.53
CA VAL A 14 -27.24 -37.83 16.92
C VAL A 14 -26.68 -36.59 17.61
N THR A 15 -26.67 -36.54 18.94
CA THR A 15 -26.10 -35.42 19.70
C THR A 15 -24.61 -35.24 19.43
N VAL A 16 -23.84 -36.32 19.43
CA VAL A 16 -22.40 -36.27 19.11
C VAL A 16 -22.18 -35.80 17.68
N PHE A 17 -22.97 -36.29 16.72
CA PHE A 17 -22.88 -35.85 15.33
C PHE A 17 -23.15 -34.36 15.17
N LEU A 18 -24.21 -33.83 15.81
CA LEU A 18 -24.52 -32.41 15.77
C LEU A 18 -23.42 -31.56 16.42
N ALA A 19 -22.87 -32.00 17.56
CA ALA A 19 -21.78 -31.31 18.23
C ALA A 19 -20.50 -31.28 17.38
N LEU A 20 -20.10 -32.41 16.79
CA LEU A 20 -18.95 -32.47 15.88
C LEU A 20 -19.17 -31.60 14.65
N SER A 21 -20.36 -31.68 14.04
CA SER A 21 -20.71 -30.88 12.87
C SER A 21 -20.57 -29.38 13.15
N TYR A 22 -21.06 -28.93 14.32
CA TYR A 22 -20.91 -27.54 14.74
C TYR A 22 -19.44 -27.13 14.92
N VAL A 23 -18.63 -27.96 15.58
CA VAL A 23 -17.19 -27.71 15.80
C VAL A 23 -16.42 -27.66 14.48
N ILE A 24 -16.71 -28.58 13.56
CA ILE A 24 -16.09 -28.63 12.23
C ILE A 24 -16.49 -27.41 11.41
N SER A 25 -17.75 -26.96 11.50
CA SER A 25 -18.21 -25.74 10.83
C SER A 25 -17.47 -24.50 11.33
N LEU A 26 -17.27 -24.35 12.64
CA LEU A 26 -16.47 -23.26 13.20
C LEU A 26 -15.01 -23.32 12.72
N TYR A 27 -14.43 -24.51 12.67
CA TYR A 27 -13.08 -24.70 12.15
C TYR A 27 -12.97 -24.30 10.67
N ALA A 28 -13.96 -24.67 9.85
CA ALA A 28 -14.04 -24.30 8.44
C ALA A 28 -14.19 -22.78 8.22
N GLN A 29 -14.81 -22.06 9.17
CA GLN A 29 -14.90 -20.59 9.15
C GLN A 29 -13.59 -19.89 9.56
N GLY A 30 -12.55 -20.64 9.93
CA GLY A 30 -11.25 -20.11 10.33
C GLY A 30 -11.18 -19.70 11.80
N TYR A 31 -12.04 -20.24 12.67
CA TYR A 31 -11.87 -20.05 14.11
C TYR A 31 -10.73 -20.91 14.63
N ARG A 32 -9.82 -20.26 15.35
CA ARG A 32 -8.74 -20.91 16.07
C ARG A 32 -8.76 -20.54 17.54
N TYR A 33 -8.34 -21.50 18.36
CA TYR A 33 -8.15 -21.27 19.77
C TYR A 33 -6.80 -20.61 20.01
N ASN A 34 -6.80 -19.38 20.55
CA ASN A 34 -5.59 -18.70 20.97
C ASN A 34 -5.29 -19.07 22.43
N PHE A 35 -4.25 -19.89 22.65
CA PHE A 35 -3.83 -20.28 24.01
C PHE A 35 -3.33 -19.10 24.85
N SER A 36 -2.77 -18.06 24.22
CA SER A 36 -2.24 -16.90 24.93
C SER A 36 -3.35 -16.05 25.56
N GLU A 37 -4.48 -15.91 24.88
CA GLU A 37 -5.60 -15.06 25.31
C GLU A 37 -6.82 -15.86 25.80
N ARG A 38 -6.73 -17.21 25.78
CA ARG A 38 -7.80 -18.16 26.15
C ARG A 38 -9.15 -17.89 25.48
N ARG A 39 -9.13 -17.33 24.27
CA ARG A 39 -10.32 -17.01 23.48
C ARG A 39 -10.27 -17.64 22.10
N PHE A 40 -11.46 -17.85 21.53
CA PHE A 40 -11.60 -18.19 20.12
C PHE A 40 -11.45 -16.91 19.31
N VAL A 41 -10.48 -16.91 18.40
CA VAL A 41 -10.21 -15.78 17.50
C VAL A 41 -10.40 -16.24 16.06
N ARG A 42 -10.85 -15.33 15.21
CA ARG A 42 -10.92 -15.58 13.77
C ARG A 42 -9.57 -15.29 13.15
N THR A 43 -9.01 -16.25 12.40
CA THR A 43 -7.71 -16.04 11.76
C THR A 43 -7.79 -15.00 10.66
N GLY A 44 -6.74 -14.20 10.55
CA GLY A 44 -6.53 -13.32 9.41
C GLY A 44 -5.77 -14.03 8.29
N ALA A 45 -5.62 -13.31 7.18
CA ALA A 45 -4.77 -13.72 6.08
C ALA A 45 -3.94 -12.54 5.57
N ILE A 46 -2.84 -12.83 4.88
CA ILE A 46 -2.03 -11.82 4.21
C ILE A 46 -1.89 -12.24 2.75
N TYR A 47 -2.32 -11.37 1.85
CA TYR A 47 -2.16 -11.55 0.42
C TYR A 47 -1.02 -10.67 -0.07
N LEU A 48 -0.04 -11.29 -0.71
CA LEU A 48 1.14 -10.62 -1.24
C LEU A 48 1.14 -10.83 -2.76
N LYS A 49 1.28 -9.75 -3.52
CA LYS A 49 1.49 -9.81 -4.97
C LYS A 49 2.72 -8.99 -5.33
N VAL A 50 3.66 -9.68 -5.96
CA VAL A 50 4.99 -9.19 -6.29
C VAL A 50 5.09 -9.05 -7.80
N ASN A 51 5.97 -8.17 -8.29
CA ASN A 51 6.27 -8.07 -9.72
C ASN A 51 7.02 -9.30 -10.29
N THR A 52 7.61 -10.15 -9.44
CA THR A 52 8.52 -11.23 -9.85
C THR A 52 8.49 -12.39 -8.84
N ASP A 53 9.04 -13.55 -9.21
CA ASP A 53 9.11 -14.70 -8.28
C ASP A 53 10.02 -14.39 -7.09
N ALA A 54 9.51 -14.48 -5.87
CA ALA A 54 10.29 -14.22 -4.65
C ALA A 54 10.01 -15.29 -3.58
N ASP A 55 11.03 -15.55 -2.75
CA ASP A 55 10.92 -16.37 -1.57
C ASP A 55 10.30 -15.54 -0.43
N VAL A 56 9.28 -16.11 0.22
CA VAL A 56 8.47 -15.46 1.24
C VAL A 56 8.88 -15.98 2.61
N PHE A 57 9.26 -15.05 3.48
CA PHE A 57 9.64 -15.31 4.86
C PHE A 57 8.65 -14.63 5.80
N LEU A 58 8.21 -15.36 6.81
CA LEU A 58 7.36 -14.87 7.90
C LEU A 58 8.09 -15.07 9.22
N ASN A 59 8.31 -14.01 9.98
CA ASN A 59 9.07 -14.02 11.23
C ASN A 59 10.42 -14.74 11.09
N ASN A 60 11.18 -14.38 10.05
CA ASN A 60 12.46 -14.99 9.66
C ASN A 60 12.41 -16.48 9.25
N LYS A 61 11.22 -17.10 9.14
CA LYS A 61 11.07 -18.47 8.67
C LYS A 61 10.61 -18.49 7.20
N LEU A 62 11.29 -19.27 6.36
CA LEU A 62 10.85 -19.52 4.99
C LEU A 62 9.53 -20.30 5.01
N ILE A 63 8.47 -19.73 4.43
CA ILE A 63 7.15 -20.37 4.34
C ILE A 63 6.85 -20.90 2.94
N GLY A 64 7.54 -20.37 1.92
CA GLY A 64 7.40 -20.81 0.55
C GLY A 64 7.88 -19.76 -0.44
N ARG A 65 7.48 -19.93 -1.69
CA ARG A 65 7.80 -19.04 -2.82
C ARG A 65 6.51 -18.59 -3.47
N THR A 66 6.48 -17.37 -4.01
CA THR A 66 5.35 -16.87 -4.80
C THR A 66 5.06 -17.80 -5.98
N THR A 67 3.79 -17.93 -6.34
CA THR A 67 3.35 -18.73 -7.48
C THR A 67 3.93 -18.19 -8.79
N PHE A 68 4.45 -19.08 -9.64
CA PHE A 68 4.99 -18.75 -10.96
C PHE A 68 3.95 -18.02 -11.85
N LEU A 69 2.69 -18.46 -11.76
CA LEU A 69 1.57 -17.80 -12.41
C LEU A 69 1.03 -16.67 -11.51
N GLY A 70 1.44 -15.45 -11.78
CA GLY A 70 0.88 -14.24 -11.17
C GLY A 70 1.64 -13.71 -9.95
N ASN A 71 2.80 -14.30 -9.60
CA ASN A 71 3.74 -13.80 -8.59
C ASN A 71 3.06 -13.44 -7.25
N SER A 72 2.09 -14.24 -6.85
CA SER A 72 1.30 -14.00 -5.64
C SER A 72 1.52 -15.09 -4.60
N TYR A 73 1.31 -14.75 -3.34
CA TYR A 73 1.39 -15.67 -2.22
C TYR A 73 0.33 -15.29 -1.18
N LEU A 74 -0.45 -16.28 -0.76
CA LEU A 74 -1.51 -16.11 0.24
C LEU A 74 -1.11 -16.84 1.52
N ILE A 75 -0.86 -16.08 2.58
CA ILE A 75 -0.59 -16.62 3.92
C ILE A 75 -1.92 -16.67 4.67
N ASN A 76 -2.48 -17.87 4.82
CA ASN A 76 -3.74 -18.08 5.55
C ASN A 76 -3.50 -18.51 6.99
N ASN A 77 -4.58 -18.49 7.79
CA ASN A 77 -4.63 -19.12 9.11
C ASN A 77 -3.68 -18.47 10.12
N LEU A 78 -3.48 -17.15 9.99
CA LEU A 78 -2.65 -16.36 10.88
C LEU A 78 -3.48 -15.92 12.10
N LEU A 79 -2.93 -16.10 13.30
CA LEU A 79 -3.53 -15.57 14.50
C LEU A 79 -3.40 -14.03 14.50
N PRO A 80 -4.30 -13.29 15.16
CA PRO A 80 -4.13 -11.85 15.31
C PRO A 80 -2.83 -11.52 16.05
N GLY A 81 -2.06 -10.56 15.54
CA GLY A 81 -0.76 -10.21 16.09
C GLY A 81 0.15 -9.48 15.10
N LEU A 82 1.37 -9.16 15.55
CA LEU A 82 2.40 -8.52 14.72
C LEU A 82 3.25 -9.57 14.03
N TYR A 83 3.40 -9.43 12.71
CA TYR A 83 4.23 -10.30 11.88
C TYR A 83 5.25 -9.49 11.08
N ASP A 84 6.45 -10.04 10.96
CA ASP A 84 7.51 -9.52 10.10
C ASP A 84 7.52 -10.31 8.79
N ILE A 85 7.24 -9.65 7.69
CA ILE A 85 7.25 -10.25 6.36
C ILE A 85 8.50 -9.79 5.64
N ARG A 86 9.26 -10.75 5.11
CA ARG A 86 10.40 -10.48 4.24
C ARG A 86 10.23 -11.23 2.91
N LEU A 87 10.45 -10.52 1.81
CA LEU A 87 10.50 -11.07 0.47
C LEU A 87 11.94 -10.96 -0.04
N SER A 88 12.47 -12.06 -0.54
CA SER A 88 13.84 -12.12 -1.05
C SER A 88 13.88 -12.79 -2.42
N LYS A 89 14.74 -12.29 -3.30
CA LYS A 89 15.07 -12.90 -4.57
C LYS A 89 16.53 -12.60 -4.91
N ASN A 90 17.21 -13.56 -5.54
CA ASN A 90 18.57 -13.38 -6.06
C ASN A 90 18.63 -12.18 -7.00
N ASP A 91 19.64 -11.33 -6.84
CA ASP A 91 19.87 -10.11 -7.63
C ASP A 91 18.82 -9.01 -7.48
N PHE A 92 18.00 -9.07 -6.42
CA PHE A 92 17.03 -8.03 -6.06
C PHE A 92 17.24 -7.57 -4.62
N TYR A 93 16.78 -6.34 -4.34
CA TYR A 93 16.71 -5.83 -2.98
C TYR A 93 15.62 -6.57 -2.19
N GLN A 94 15.97 -6.95 -0.96
CA GLN A 94 15.00 -7.51 -0.02
C GLN A 94 13.94 -6.47 0.35
N TRP A 95 12.68 -6.90 0.37
CA TRP A 95 11.59 -6.09 0.87
C TRP A 95 11.18 -6.62 2.25
N GLN A 96 11.09 -5.75 3.25
CA GLN A 96 10.69 -6.14 4.60
C GLN A 96 9.66 -5.16 5.17
N LYS A 97 8.62 -5.70 5.80
CA LYS A 97 7.58 -4.90 6.45
C LYS A 97 7.01 -5.59 7.68
N LYS A 98 6.87 -4.84 8.77
CA LYS A 98 6.10 -5.27 9.95
C LYS A 98 4.64 -4.89 9.76
N ILE A 99 3.75 -5.86 9.91
CA ILE A 99 2.31 -5.73 9.66
C ILE A 99 1.54 -6.25 10.88
N SER A 100 0.52 -5.50 11.29
CA SER A 100 -0.44 -5.95 12.30
C SER A 100 -1.58 -6.69 11.61
N VAL A 101 -1.80 -7.94 12.00
CA VAL A 101 -2.92 -8.75 11.55
C VAL A 101 -4.01 -8.67 12.60
N GLU A 102 -5.19 -8.24 12.18
CA GLU A 102 -6.39 -8.16 13.01
C GLU A 102 -7.28 -9.40 12.79
N GLU A 103 -8.19 -9.66 13.74
CA GLU A 103 -9.05 -10.84 13.65
C GLU A 103 -10.03 -10.75 12.47
N GLY A 104 -10.11 -11.83 11.69
CA GLY A 104 -11.01 -11.92 10.55
C GLY A 104 -10.72 -10.98 9.37
N LEU A 105 -9.63 -10.22 9.42
CA LEU A 105 -9.22 -9.28 8.38
C LEU A 105 -8.11 -9.86 7.49
N VAL A 106 -8.15 -9.47 6.22
CA VAL A 106 -7.13 -9.83 5.24
C VAL A 106 -6.33 -8.59 4.89
N ASN A 107 -5.03 -8.63 5.15
CA ASN A 107 -4.12 -7.56 4.75
C ASN A 107 -3.65 -7.80 3.30
N GLU A 108 -4.07 -6.93 2.39
CA GLU A 108 -3.75 -7.06 0.97
C GLU A 108 -2.59 -6.13 0.57
N PHE A 109 -1.55 -6.73 -0.03
CA PHE A 109 -0.43 -6.03 -0.65
C PHE A 109 -0.33 -6.41 -2.13
N SER A 110 -1.17 -5.79 -2.95
CA SER A 110 -1.33 -6.15 -4.36
C SER A 110 -0.23 -5.61 -5.29
N ARG A 111 0.61 -4.68 -4.81
CA ARG A 111 1.64 -4.01 -5.62
C ARG A 111 2.95 -3.89 -4.86
N ILE A 112 3.63 -5.01 -4.68
CA ILE A 112 4.99 -5.05 -4.14
C ILE A 112 5.97 -5.03 -5.31
N LEU A 113 6.87 -4.05 -5.30
CA LEU A 113 7.93 -3.91 -6.30
C LEU A 113 9.26 -4.31 -5.69
N LEU A 114 9.79 -5.45 -6.12
CA LEU A 114 11.18 -5.81 -5.88
C LEU A 114 12.06 -5.14 -6.94
N LEU A 115 13.02 -4.35 -6.48
CA LEU A 115 13.97 -3.64 -7.33
C LEU A 115 15.18 -4.52 -7.61
N SER A 116 15.62 -4.58 -8.86
CA SER A 116 16.85 -5.27 -9.23
C SER A 116 18.05 -4.53 -8.64
N ASN A 117 19.01 -5.27 -8.09
CA ASN A 117 20.28 -4.74 -7.57
C ASN A 117 21.39 -4.69 -8.66
N ASN A 118 21.01 -4.80 -9.94
CA ASN A 118 21.95 -4.59 -11.04
C ASN A 118 22.19 -3.08 -11.26
N LYS A 119 23.45 -2.67 -11.37
CA LYS A 119 23.87 -1.28 -11.61
C LYS A 119 23.26 -0.69 -12.89
N GLU A 120 23.21 -1.47 -13.97
CA GLU A 120 22.64 -1.04 -15.25
C GLU A 120 21.14 -0.74 -15.14
N ASN A 121 20.38 -1.66 -14.54
CA ASN A 121 18.95 -1.48 -14.30
C ASN A 121 18.66 -0.30 -13.36
N ALA A 122 19.55 -0.05 -12.39
CA ALA A 122 19.40 1.05 -11.46
C ALA A 122 19.55 2.43 -12.14
N GLU A 123 20.40 2.55 -13.16
CA GLU A 123 20.54 3.77 -13.95
C GLU A 123 19.31 4.01 -14.83
N LEU A 124 18.82 2.98 -15.52
CA LEU A 124 17.60 3.04 -16.33
C LEU A 124 16.37 3.47 -15.51
N LEU A 125 16.20 2.88 -14.32
CA LEU A 125 15.11 3.24 -13.41
C LEU A 125 15.21 4.70 -12.94
N LYS A 126 16.42 5.19 -12.63
CA LYS A 126 16.63 6.59 -12.22
C LYS A 126 16.27 7.56 -13.34
N GLU A 127 16.65 7.27 -14.57
CA GLU A 127 16.28 8.09 -15.72
C GLU A 127 14.77 8.14 -15.92
N GLU A 128 14.10 6.99 -15.86
CA GLU A 128 12.65 6.89 -16.04
C GLU A 128 11.90 7.64 -14.94
N ILE A 129 12.29 7.46 -13.67
CA ILE A 129 11.76 8.22 -12.54
C ILE A 129 11.98 9.72 -12.74
N THR A 130 13.16 10.14 -13.22
CA THR A 130 13.45 11.56 -13.46
C THR A 130 12.56 12.13 -14.56
N LYS A 131 12.35 11.40 -15.66
CA LYS A 131 11.44 11.81 -16.75
C LYS A 131 10.00 11.93 -16.29
N LEU A 132 9.54 11.03 -15.42
CA LEU A 132 8.18 11.04 -14.87
C LEU A 132 7.95 12.18 -13.88
N LEU A 133 8.91 12.43 -12.99
CA LEU A 133 8.78 13.46 -11.95
C LEU A 133 9.09 14.88 -12.46
N TYR A 134 9.98 14.99 -13.45
CA TYR A 134 10.41 16.26 -14.03
C TYR A 134 10.28 16.19 -15.56
N PRO A 135 9.05 16.22 -16.10
CA PRO A 135 8.85 16.27 -17.52
C PRO A 135 9.56 17.52 -18.05
N LYS A 136 10.41 17.34 -19.06
CA LYS A 136 11.15 18.44 -19.69
C LYS A 136 10.14 19.32 -20.42
N ILE A 137 9.59 20.32 -19.73
CA ILE A 137 8.66 21.29 -20.31
C ILE A 137 9.46 22.03 -21.38
N ALA A 138 9.09 21.86 -22.65
CA ALA A 138 9.63 22.68 -23.71
C ALA A 138 9.20 24.11 -23.42
N VAL A 139 10.10 24.92 -22.85
CA VAL A 139 9.90 26.37 -22.76
C VAL A 139 9.70 26.84 -24.20
N PRO A 140 8.58 27.51 -24.53
CA PRO A 140 8.38 28.02 -25.88
C PRO A 140 9.57 28.91 -26.21
N LYS A 141 10.32 28.55 -27.26
CA LYS A 141 11.40 29.36 -27.78
C LYS A 141 10.76 30.66 -28.24
N VAL A 142 10.97 31.74 -27.48
CA VAL A 142 10.56 33.07 -27.93
C VAL A 142 11.39 33.36 -29.18
N THR A 143 10.77 33.22 -30.35
CA THR A 143 11.35 33.67 -31.62
C THR A 143 11.52 35.18 -31.50
N LEU A 144 12.75 35.62 -31.29
CA LEU A 144 13.09 37.04 -31.31
C LEU A 144 12.78 37.57 -32.72
N LEU A 145 11.70 38.33 -32.86
CA LEU A 145 11.53 39.21 -34.02
C LEU A 145 12.67 40.24 -34.01
N PRO A 146 13.22 40.61 -35.18
CA PRO A 146 14.44 41.41 -35.27
C PRO A 146 14.29 42.74 -34.53
N THR A 147 15.28 43.01 -33.68
CA THR A 147 15.38 44.17 -32.79
C THR A 147 15.49 45.47 -33.60
N GLY A 148 14.43 46.28 -33.57
CA GLY A 148 14.50 47.72 -33.84
C GLY A 148 15.12 48.44 -32.64
N THR A 149 16.20 49.18 -32.89
CA THR A 149 17.04 49.97 -31.97
C THR A 149 16.37 50.52 -30.71
N ILE A 150 16.89 50.16 -29.52
CA ILE A 150 16.71 50.93 -28.28
C ILE A 150 18.08 51.15 -27.60
N LYS A 151 18.33 52.43 -27.31
CA LYS A 151 19.51 53.08 -26.70
C LYS A 151 19.93 52.42 -25.37
N PRO A 152 21.24 52.36 -25.02
CA PRO A 152 21.70 51.55 -23.90
C PRO A 152 21.50 52.22 -22.54
N SER A 153 21.44 51.38 -21.50
CA SER A 153 21.60 51.67 -20.05
C SER A 153 20.31 51.82 -19.25
N VAL A 154 19.86 50.72 -18.61
CA VAL A 154 19.84 50.54 -17.14
C VAL A 154 19.95 49.04 -16.83
N SER A 155 20.83 48.69 -15.89
CA SER A 155 21.01 47.36 -15.29
C SER A 155 19.68 46.74 -14.82
N PRO A 156 19.41 45.43 -14.99
CA PRO A 156 18.15 44.85 -14.52
C PRO A 156 18.10 44.84 -12.99
N GLU A 157 17.21 45.65 -12.41
CA GLU A 157 16.83 45.51 -11.01
C GLU A 157 16.21 44.12 -10.77
N PRO A 158 16.53 43.44 -9.64
CA PRO A 158 15.94 42.15 -9.33
C PRO A 158 14.42 42.29 -9.19
N VAL A 159 13.70 41.47 -9.95
CA VAL A 159 12.23 41.38 -9.91
C VAL A 159 11.78 41.07 -8.48
N LYS A 160 11.12 42.02 -7.82
CA LYS A 160 10.52 41.82 -6.48
C LYS A 160 9.33 40.85 -6.59
N ILE A 161 9.54 39.61 -6.14
CA ILE A 161 8.46 38.62 -5.99
C ILE A 161 7.63 39.01 -4.76
N GLY A 162 6.44 39.57 -4.97
CA GLY A 162 5.48 39.87 -3.90
C GLY A 162 4.94 38.58 -3.27
N ARG A 163 4.86 38.53 -1.94
CA ARG A 163 4.30 37.37 -1.21
C ARG A 163 2.79 37.32 -1.39
N PHE A 164 2.26 36.16 -1.77
CA PHE A 164 0.83 35.89 -1.81
C PHE A 164 0.40 35.27 -0.49
N PHE A 165 -0.78 35.65 0.02
CA PHE A 165 -1.36 35.04 1.21
C PHE A 165 -2.87 34.90 1.05
N ILE A 166 -3.43 33.89 1.74
CA ILE A 166 -4.86 33.58 1.68
C ILE A 166 -5.51 34.04 2.98
N LYS A 167 -6.57 34.85 2.88
CA LYS A 167 -7.41 35.25 4.01
C LYS A 167 -8.87 35.10 3.63
N ASN A 168 -9.69 34.49 4.48
CA ASN A 168 -11.13 34.24 4.23
C ASN A 168 -11.42 33.67 2.83
N LYS A 169 -10.70 32.59 2.44
CA LYS A 169 -10.80 31.92 1.13
C LYS A 169 -10.55 32.81 -0.11
N THR A 170 -9.95 33.98 0.08
CA THR A 170 -9.63 34.91 -1.00
C THR A 170 -8.10 35.09 -1.06
N LEU A 171 -7.52 35.02 -2.26
CA LEU A 171 -6.09 35.22 -2.48
C LEU A 171 -5.77 36.72 -2.53
N TYR A 172 -4.80 37.17 -1.74
CA TYR A 172 -4.30 38.54 -1.73
C TYR A 172 -2.83 38.54 -2.15
N LYS A 173 -2.42 39.55 -2.93
CA LYS A 173 -1.02 39.80 -3.31
C LYS A 173 -0.53 41.00 -2.50
N ASN A 174 0.50 40.82 -1.67
CA ASN A 174 1.06 41.92 -0.90
C ASN A 174 2.02 42.74 -1.76
N LEU A 175 1.59 43.92 -2.19
CA LEU A 175 2.49 45.03 -2.53
C LEU A 175 2.28 46.08 -1.43
N GLU A 176 3.20 46.14 -0.47
CA GLU A 176 3.10 47.18 0.54
C GLU A 176 3.34 48.57 -0.08
N PRO A 177 2.59 49.62 0.33
CA PRO A 177 1.53 49.64 1.33
C PRO A 177 0.17 50.01 0.70
N LYS A 178 -0.42 49.13 -0.13
CA LYS A 178 -1.88 49.12 -0.30
C LYS A 178 -2.35 47.78 -0.86
N ALA A 179 -3.01 46.99 -0.01
CA ALA A 179 -3.56 45.70 -0.39
C ALA A 179 -4.74 45.90 -1.37
N GLU A 180 -4.56 45.53 -2.63
CA GLU A 180 -5.60 45.54 -3.65
C GLU A 180 -6.29 44.16 -3.74
N LYS A 181 -7.63 44.16 -3.69
CA LYS A 181 -8.44 42.94 -3.63
C LYS A 181 -8.68 42.39 -5.03
N ILE A 182 -8.14 41.21 -5.32
CA ILE A 182 -8.20 40.56 -6.64
C ILE A 182 -9.17 39.37 -6.57
N SER A 183 -10.49 39.59 -6.49
CA SER A 183 -11.44 38.52 -6.81
C SER A 183 -12.85 39.03 -7.13
N ARG A 184 -13.30 38.76 -8.35
CA ARG A 184 -14.71 38.57 -8.73
C ARG A 184 -14.81 37.24 -9.47
N GLY A 185 -15.11 36.16 -8.75
CA GLY A 185 -15.43 34.86 -9.33
C GLY A 185 -16.10 33.99 -8.28
N LYS A 186 -17.43 33.87 -8.33
CA LYS A 186 -18.21 32.97 -7.47
C LYS A 186 -17.80 31.53 -7.78
N MET A 187 -17.30 30.79 -6.78
CA MET A 187 -17.36 29.33 -6.82
C MET A 187 -18.82 28.92 -6.64
N LYS A 188 -19.32 28.10 -7.56
CA LYS A 188 -20.45 27.19 -7.34
C LYS A 188 -19.87 25.79 -7.25
#